data_AF-A0A846P8T6-F1
#
_entry.id   AF-A0A846P8T6-F1
#
_cell.length_a   1.000
_cell.length_b   1.000
_cell.length_c   1.000
_cell.angle_alpha   90.00
_cell.angle_beta   90.00
_cell.angle_gamma   90.00
#
_symmetry.space_group_name_H-M   'P 1'
#
loop_
_entity.id
_entity.type
_entity.pdbx_description
1 polymer ?
#
loop_
_entity_poly.entity_id
_entity_poly.type
_entity_poly.pdbx_seq_one_letter_code
_entity_poly.pdbx_strand_id
1 'polypeptide(L)'
;MPIESKHQFVDYYQVLQVWPTASLDAIKKAYFKLAKLHHPDVADKTPDPAKRGAVDFTLINEAFAVLSDPSKRLQFDEELRRRGAKSVAPEKKKADKRSAQLAYEQAKTAMRHNRYDKAVVLLKSATNYDPNNPEYLSWYGFALAALNAKLHEARDACKKALEMEFYNAEYHANLGYVYHQAGLTSTARECFEEALKWDAENALALKHLYGSMQKRRSILESILSFLGLSLPRSAGGSAGKRATKVRS
;
A
#
# COMPACT_ATOMS: atom_id res chain seq x y z
N MET A 1 -18.17 47.85 1.66
CA MET A 1 -18.54 46.41 1.55
C MET A 1 -17.56 45.62 2.40
N PRO A 2 -18.01 44.80 3.36
CA PRO A 2 -17.09 44.08 4.24
C PRO A 2 -16.40 42.94 3.47
N ILE A 3 -15.09 42.88 3.61
CA ILE A 3 -14.23 41.82 3.07
C ILE A 3 -14.42 40.61 3.99
N GLU A 4 -15.15 39.60 3.54
CA GLU A 4 -15.29 38.34 4.28
C GLU A 4 -13.90 37.70 4.45
N SER A 5 -13.41 37.68 5.68
CA SER A 5 -12.19 36.96 6.03
C SER A 5 -12.43 35.46 5.88
N LYS A 6 -11.92 34.87 4.80
CA LYS A 6 -11.73 33.41 4.70
C LYS A 6 -10.78 32.98 5.81
N HIS A 7 -11.30 32.61 6.99
CA HIS A 7 -10.49 31.90 7.98
C HIS A 7 -10.11 30.53 7.39
N GLN A 8 -8.84 30.42 7.03
CA GLN A 8 -8.20 29.19 6.59
C GLN A 8 -8.33 28.17 7.71
N PHE A 9 -8.97 27.03 7.44
CA PHE A 9 -9.14 25.97 8.42
C PHE A 9 -7.76 25.38 8.76
N VAL A 10 -7.40 25.40 10.04
CA VAL A 10 -6.09 24.91 10.51
C VAL A 10 -6.22 23.46 10.99
N ASP A 11 -5.34 22.59 10.49
CA ASP A 11 -5.24 21.21 10.96
C ASP A 11 -4.44 21.14 12.27
N TYR A 12 -5.14 21.03 13.40
CA TYR A 12 -4.54 20.95 14.73
C TYR A 12 -3.62 19.74 14.94
N TYR A 13 -3.80 18.65 14.19
CA TYR A 13 -2.89 17.52 14.23
C TYR A 13 -1.52 17.88 13.63
N GLN A 14 -1.52 18.67 12.56
CA GLN A 14 -0.28 19.19 11.95
C GLN A 14 0.39 20.23 12.85
N VAL A 15 -0.40 21.11 13.50
CA VAL A 15 0.13 22.10 14.45
C VAL A 15 0.87 21.42 15.59
N LEU A 16 0.30 20.36 16.17
CA LEU A 16 0.95 19.58 17.23
C LEU A 16 1.92 18.52 16.72
N GLN A 17 2.06 18.35 15.39
CA GLN A 17 2.93 17.36 14.76
C GLN A 17 2.66 15.92 15.24
N VAL A 18 1.38 15.56 15.39
CA VAL A 18 0.92 14.24 15.83
C VAL A 18 -0.10 13.66 14.87
N TRP A 19 -0.26 12.34 14.87
CA TRP A 19 -1.23 11.66 14.03
C TRP A 19 -2.67 11.81 14.57
N PRO A 20 -3.71 11.74 13.71
CA PRO A 20 -5.10 11.66 14.15
C PRO A 20 -5.40 10.45 15.05
N THR A 21 -4.55 9.42 15.01
CA THR A 21 -4.61 8.24 15.87
C THR A 21 -3.81 8.39 17.18
N ALA A 22 -3.16 9.53 17.42
CA ALA A 22 -2.34 9.75 18.60
C ALA A 22 -3.16 9.64 19.90
N SER A 23 -2.57 8.98 20.90
CA SER A 23 -3.15 8.92 22.24
C SER A 23 -3.12 10.30 22.92
N LEU A 24 -3.96 10.49 23.95
CA LEU A 24 -3.96 11.72 24.74
C LEU A 24 -2.58 12.02 25.36
N ASP A 25 -1.84 10.97 25.77
CA ASP A 25 -0.49 11.10 26.31
C ASP A 25 0.50 11.62 25.25
N ALA A 26 0.41 11.12 24.02
CA ALA A 26 1.23 11.60 22.90
C ALA A 26 0.92 13.07 22.56
N ILE A 27 -0.36 13.46 22.57
CA ILE A 27 -0.80 14.85 22.36
C ILE A 27 -0.23 15.78 23.44
N LYS A 28 -0.30 15.37 24.72
CA LYS A 28 0.28 16.13 25.84
C LYS A 28 1.80 16.28 25.70
N LYS A 29 2.51 15.19 25.39
CA LYS A 29 3.97 15.21 25.19
C LYS A 29 4.38 16.15 24.06
N ALA A 30 3.66 16.11 22.94
CA ALA A 30 3.91 16.99 21.80
C ALA A 30 3.66 18.47 22.16
N TYR A 31 2.55 18.76 22.85
CA TYR A 31 2.27 20.10 23.35
C TYR A 31 3.37 20.63 24.26
N PHE A 32 3.81 19.87 25.29
CA PHE A 32 4.88 20.34 26.18
C PHE A 32 6.20 20.60 25.45
N LYS A 33 6.54 19.76 24.46
CA LYS A 33 7.73 19.94 23.63
C LYS A 33 7.65 21.24 22.81
N LEU A 34 6.52 21.47 22.14
CA LEU A 34 6.30 22.67 21.32
C LEU A 34 6.17 23.93 22.17
N ALA A 35 5.46 23.85 23.30
CA ALA A 35 5.31 24.95 24.22
C ALA A 35 6.66 25.42 24.76
N LYS A 36 7.55 24.49 25.14
CA LYS A 36 8.92 24.84 25.57
C LYS A 36 9.74 25.50 24.45
N LEU A 37 9.51 25.13 23.20
CA LEU A 37 10.25 25.64 22.05
C LEU A 37 9.74 27.01 21.57
N HIS A 38 8.44 27.26 21.72
CA HIS A 38 7.75 28.43 21.15
C HIS A 38 7.17 29.39 22.21
N HIS A 39 7.46 29.18 23.50
CA HIS A 39 6.97 30.06 24.56
C HIS A 39 7.43 31.51 24.35
N PRO A 40 6.58 32.53 24.55
CA PRO A 40 6.95 33.94 24.36
C PRO A 40 8.13 34.38 25.22
N ASP A 41 8.29 33.81 26.42
CA ASP A 41 9.42 34.07 27.33
C ASP A 41 10.79 33.57 26.80
N VAL A 42 10.79 32.63 25.85
CA VAL A 42 12.00 32.20 25.13
C VAL A 42 12.25 33.11 23.92
N ALA A 43 11.19 33.67 23.33
CA ALA A 43 11.26 34.57 22.18
C ALA A 43 11.89 35.94 22.52
N ASP A 44 11.76 36.42 23.76
CA ASP A 44 12.41 37.65 24.23
C ASP A 44 13.94 37.56 24.33
N LYS A 45 14.52 36.36 24.25
CA LYS A 45 15.98 36.13 24.28
C LYS A 45 16.60 35.94 22.88
N THR A 46 15.79 35.91 21.83
CA THR A 46 16.22 35.70 20.44
C THR A 46 16.09 37.00 19.64
N PRO A 47 17.20 37.66 19.22
CA PRO A 47 17.14 38.95 18.51
C PRO A 47 16.63 38.87 17.07
N ASP A 48 16.45 37.66 16.53
CA ASP A 48 16.18 37.43 15.11
C ASP A 48 14.70 37.04 14.87
N PRO A 49 13.85 37.96 14.37
CA PRO A 49 12.44 37.68 14.10
C PRO A 49 12.23 36.58 13.02
N ALA A 50 13.22 36.27 12.18
CA ALA A 50 13.14 35.20 11.18
C ALA A 50 13.34 33.80 11.78
N LYS A 51 13.87 33.69 13.01
CA LYS A 51 14.02 32.43 13.76
C LYS A 51 12.89 32.17 14.76
N ARG A 52 11.93 33.09 14.89
CA ARG A 52 10.64 32.81 15.53
C ARG A 52 10.00 31.69 14.71
N GLY A 53 9.97 30.48 15.25
CA GLY A 53 9.42 29.33 14.53
C GLY A 53 8.05 29.69 13.95
N ALA A 54 7.82 29.33 12.69
CA ALA A 54 6.72 29.80 11.84
C ALA A 54 5.30 29.42 12.31
N VAL A 55 5.14 28.93 13.55
CA VAL A 55 3.87 28.51 14.14
C VAL A 55 3.62 29.34 15.38
N ASP A 56 2.51 30.07 15.39
CA ASP A 56 2.12 30.94 16.50
C ASP A 56 1.85 30.10 17.76
N PHE A 57 2.37 30.54 18.91
CA PHE A 57 2.17 29.84 20.20
C PHE A 57 0.70 29.80 20.59
N THR A 58 -0.07 30.81 20.18
CA THR A 58 -1.53 30.86 20.33
C THR A 58 -2.18 29.65 19.67
N LEU A 59 -1.75 29.29 18.46
CA LEU A 59 -2.28 28.19 17.67
C LEU A 59 -1.93 26.82 18.29
N ILE A 60 -0.75 26.70 18.89
CA ILE A 60 -0.34 25.50 19.64
C ILE A 60 -1.27 25.28 20.85
N ASN A 61 -1.63 26.36 21.57
CA ASN A 61 -2.56 26.27 22.70
C ASN A 61 -3.98 25.90 22.24
N GLU A 62 -4.47 26.50 21.16
CA GLU A 62 -5.77 26.19 20.58
C GLU A 62 -5.85 24.73 20.12
N ALA A 63 -4.84 24.26 19.40
CA ALA A 63 -4.74 22.88 18.96
C ALA A 63 -4.77 21.90 20.14
N PHE A 64 -4.03 22.19 21.20
CA PHE A 64 -4.05 21.37 22.41
C PHE A 64 -5.40 21.42 23.14
N ALA A 65 -6.03 22.58 23.27
CA ALA A 65 -7.33 22.74 23.92
C ALA A 65 -8.45 21.96 23.23
N VAL A 66 -8.34 21.76 21.92
CA VAL A 66 -9.31 20.98 21.12
C VAL A 66 -8.97 19.49 21.14
N LEU A 67 -7.71 19.10 20.92
CA LEU A 67 -7.30 17.70 20.79
C LEU A 67 -7.15 16.96 22.12
N SER A 68 -6.99 17.67 23.24
CA SER A 68 -6.89 17.05 24.58
C SER A 68 -8.23 16.71 25.21
N ASP A 69 -9.33 17.29 24.74
CA ASP A 69 -10.69 17.00 25.18
C ASP A 69 -11.34 15.97 24.24
N PRO A 70 -11.78 14.79 24.71
CA PRO A 70 -12.33 13.75 23.85
C PRO A 70 -13.55 14.20 23.03
N SER A 71 -14.44 15.02 23.60
CA SER A 71 -15.66 15.47 22.93
C SER A 71 -15.34 16.52 21.87
N LYS A 72 -14.46 17.47 22.17
CA LYS A 72 -14.00 18.47 21.20
C LYS A 72 -13.18 17.85 20.09
N ARG A 73 -12.33 16.87 20.42
CA ARG A 73 -11.57 16.09 19.43
C ARG A 73 -12.51 15.35 18.48
N LEU A 74 -13.55 14.70 19.00
CA LEU A 74 -14.54 14.01 18.16
C LEU A 74 -15.25 14.99 17.21
N GLN A 75 -15.67 16.15 17.72
CA GLN A 75 -16.30 17.20 16.90
C GLN A 75 -15.35 17.74 15.84
N PHE A 76 -14.08 17.95 16.22
CA PHE A 76 -13.03 18.37 15.30
C PHE A 76 -12.74 17.31 14.24
N ASP A 77 -12.71 16.03 14.60
CA ASP A 77 -12.54 14.91 13.68
C ASP A 77 -13.72 14.80 12.71
N GLU A 78 -14.95 15.03 13.19
CA GLU A 78 -16.13 15.09 12.35
C GLU A 78 -16.07 16.29 11.39
N GLU A 79 -15.64 17.46 11.87
CA GLU A 79 -15.47 18.64 11.04
C GLU A 79 -14.35 18.45 10.00
N LEU A 80 -13.22 17.86 10.40
CA LEU A 80 -12.11 17.50 9.52
C LEU A 80 -12.57 16.50 8.47
N ARG A 81 -13.40 15.52 8.85
CA ARG A 81 -14.02 14.56 7.92
C ARG A 81 -15.03 15.24 6.99
N ARG A 82 -15.85 16.17 7.49
CA ARG A 82 -16.85 16.92 6.71
C ARG A 82 -16.18 17.89 5.73
N ARG A 83 -15.10 18.54 6.15
CA ARG A 83 -14.29 19.45 5.33
C ARG A 83 -13.44 18.67 4.35
N GLY A 84 -12.82 17.57 4.76
CA GLY A 84 -12.17 16.61 3.88
C GLY A 84 -13.16 16.05 2.84
N ALA A 85 -14.41 15.78 3.21
CA ALA A 85 -15.46 15.38 2.28
C ALA A 85 -16.02 16.53 1.42
N LYS A 86 -15.73 17.80 1.74
CA LYS A 86 -16.07 18.99 0.94
C LYS A 86 -14.90 19.52 0.09
N SER A 87 -13.66 19.30 0.49
CA SER A 87 -12.43 19.58 -0.27
C SER A 87 -12.01 18.38 -1.13
N VAL A 88 -12.49 17.19 -0.78
CA VAL A 88 -12.50 15.94 -1.54
C VAL A 88 -13.95 15.50 -1.75
N ALA A 89 -14.87 16.45 -1.92
CA ALA A 89 -15.97 16.14 -2.82
C ALA A 89 -15.27 16.05 -4.18
N PRO A 90 -15.08 14.86 -4.80
CA PRO A 90 -14.93 14.89 -6.22
C PRO A 90 -16.14 15.69 -6.70
N GLU A 91 -15.94 16.69 -7.55
CA GLU A 91 -16.98 16.93 -8.54
C GLU A 91 -17.39 15.53 -8.98
N LYS A 92 -18.64 15.13 -8.70
CA LYS A 92 -19.22 13.98 -9.36
C LYS A 92 -19.33 14.39 -10.83
N LYS A 93 -18.18 14.50 -11.53
CA LYS A 93 -18.09 14.27 -12.96
C LYS A 93 -18.73 12.92 -13.09
N LYS A 94 -19.95 12.90 -13.64
CA LYS A 94 -20.69 11.67 -13.94
C LYS A 94 -19.67 10.63 -14.37
N ALA A 95 -19.54 9.59 -13.56
CA ALA A 95 -18.56 8.54 -13.73
C ALA A 95 -18.68 8.03 -15.16
N ASP A 96 -17.77 8.47 -16.03
CA ASP A 96 -17.65 7.81 -17.31
C ASP A 96 -16.84 6.57 -17.00
N LYS A 97 -17.49 5.42 -16.82
CA LYS A 97 -16.80 4.14 -16.63
C LYS A 97 -15.76 3.90 -17.73
N ARG A 98 -15.97 4.51 -18.91
CA ARG A 98 -15.00 4.58 -20.01
C ARG A 98 -13.73 5.34 -19.64
N SER A 99 -13.82 6.41 -18.85
CA SER A 99 -12.67 7.17 -18.34
C SER A 99 -11.86 6.39 -17.29
N ALA A 100 -12.55 5.62 -16.42
CA ALA A 100 -11.88 4.71 -15.48
C ALA A 100 -11.13 3.60 -16.23
N GLN A 101 -11.79 2.99 -17.22
CA GLN A 101 -11.16 1.98 -18.06
C GLN A 101 -9.98 2.54 -18.85
N LEU A 102 -10.11 3.74 -19.42
CA LEU A 102 -9.02 4.39 -20.15
C LEU A 102 -7.80 4.63 -19.24
N ALA A 103 -8.02 5.13 -18.02
CA ALA A 103 -6.95 5.32 -17.04
C ALA A 103 -6.28 3.98 -16.70
N TYR A 104 -7.07 2.91 -16.54
CA TYR A 104 -6.55 1.57 -16.30
C TYR A 104 -5.73 1.02 -17.49
N GLU A 105 -6.21 1.16 -18.73
CA GLU A 105 -5.46 0.75 -19.92
C GLU A 105 -4.13 1.51 -20.06
N GLN A 106 -4.14 2.81 -19.77
CA GLN A 106 -2.93 3.62 -19.73
C GLN A 106 -1.99 3.17 -18.61
N ALA A 107 -2.51 2.77 -17.44
CA ALA A 107 -1.71 2.25 -16.35
C ALA A 107 -1.03 0.93 -16.73
N LYS A 108 -1.76 -0.02 -17.34
CA LYS A 108 -1.17 -1.26 -17.88
C LYS A 108 -0.06 -0.97 -18.88
N THR A 109 -0.28 -0.01 -19.78
CA THR A 109 0.73 0.42 -20.74
C THR A 109 1.95 1.01 -20.02
N ALA A 110 1.76 1.84 -18.98
CA ALA A 110 2.85 2.38 -18.17
C ALA A 110 3.65 1.27 -17.46
N MET A 111 2.97 0.27 -16.90
CA MET A 111 3.59 -0.88 -16.23
C MET A 111 4.42 -1.74 -17.20
N ARG A 112 3.95 -1.97 -18.43
CA ARG A 112 4.74 -2.64 -19.49
C ARG A 112 6.05 -1.92 -19.79
N HIS A 113 6.09 -0.61 -19.57
CA HIS A 113 7.29 0.22 -19.72
C HIS A 113 8.02 0.46 -18.38
N ASN A 114 7.75 -0.33 -17.33
CA ASN A 114 8.30 -0.17 -15.97
C ASN A 114 8.08 1.21 -15.34
N ARG A 115 7.12 1.99 -15.82
CA ARG A 115 6.76 3.30 -15.26
C ARG A 115 5.69 3.14 -14.18
N TYR A 116 6.07 2.52 -13.08
CA TYR A 116 5.17 2.24 -11.95
C TYR A 116 4.72 3.53 -11.23
N ASP A 117 5.55 4.57 -11.25
CA ASP A 117 5.22 5.92 -10.80
C ASP A 117 3.96 6.47 -11.49
N LYS A 118 3.92 6.36 -12.83
CA LYS A 118 2.76 6.77 -13.62
C LYS A 118 1.59 5.82 -13.43
N ALA A 119 1.86 4.52 -13.35
CA ALA A 119 0.83 3.51 -13.15
C ALA A 119 0.05 3.75 -11.85
N VAL A 120 0.73 4.06 -10.74
CA VAL A 120 0.08 4.36 -9.44
C VAL A 120 -0.88 5.54 -9.56
N VAL A 121 -0.48 6.63 -10.25
CA VAL A 121 -1.34 7.81 -10.44
C VAL A 121 -2.60 7.45 -11.25
N LEU A 122 -2.42 6.72 -12.34
CA LEU A 122 -3.49 6.31 -13.24
C LEU A 122 -4.46 5.31 -12.58
N LEU A 123 -3.92 4.31 -11.86
CA LEU A 123 -4.70 3.33 -11.11
C LEU A 123 -5.46 3.99 -9.96
N LYS A 124 -4.84 4.93 -9.24
CA LYS A 124 -5.55 5.71 -8.22
C LYS A 124 -6.70 6.51 -8.81
N SER A 125 -6.51 7.08 -10.00
CA SER A 125 -7.61 7.71 -10.73
C SER A 125 -8.70 6.70 -11.08
N ALA A 126 -8.35 5.51 -11.58
CA ALA A 126 -9.32 4.46 -11.91
C ALA A 126 -10.12 4.00 -10.67
N THR A 127 -9.45 3.78 -9.52
CA THR A 127 -10.11 3.42 -8.25
C THR A 127 -10.99 4.53 -7.69
N ASN A 128 -10.69 5.80 -7.97
CA ASN A 128 -11.57 6.92 -7.58
C ASN A 128 -12.87 6.94 -8.39
N TYR A 129 -12.82 6.56 -9.66
CA TYR A 129 -14.00 6.48 -10.53
C TYR A 129 -14.84 5.22 -10.29
N ASP A 130 -14.19 4.07 -10.06
CA ASP A 130 -14.85 2.79 -9.76
C ASP A 130 -14.17 2.11 -8.55
N PRO A 131 -14.55 2.49 -7.31
CA PRO A 131 -13.92 1.98 -6.08
C PRO A 131 -14.18 0.50 -5.77
N ASN A 132 -15.08 -0.13 -6.52
CA ASN A 132 -15.53 -1.50 -6.35
C ASN A 132 -15.15 -2.38 -7.56
N ASN A 133 -14.17 -1.94 -8.35
CA ASN A 133 -13.56 -2.79 -9.36
C ASN A 133 -12.34 -3.51 -8.76
N PRO A 134 -12.39 -4.84 -8.58
CA PRO A 134 -11.31 -5.58 -7.93
C PRO A 134 -10.02 -5.60 -8.76
N GLU A 135 -10.12 -5.54 -10.09
CA GLU A 135 -8.98 -5.49 -10.99
C GLU A 135 -8.17 -4.20 -10.75
N TYR A 136 -8.84 -3.06 -10.66
CA TYR A 136 -8.17 -1.77 -10.40
C TYR A 136 -7.49 -1.74 -9.04
N LEU A 137 -8.14 -2.29 -8.01
CA LEU A 137 -7.58 -2.37 -6.65
C LEU A 137 -6.34 -3.28 -6.60
N SER A 138 -6.41 -4.46 -7.23
CA SER A 138 -5.31 -5.42 -7.26
C SER A 138 -4.08 -4.84 -7.95
N TRP A 139 -4.26 -4.24 -9.15
CA TRP A 139 -3.16 -3.63 -9.88
C TRP A 139 -2.63 -2.37 -9.19
N TYR A 140 -3.48 -1.59 -8.52
CA TYR A 140 -3.04 -0.46 -7.70
C TYR A 140 -2.10 -0.93 -6.59
N GLY A 141 -2.48 -1.99 -5.87
CA GLY A 141 -1.63 -2.58 -4.84
C GLY A 141 -0.32 -3.13 -5.39
N PHE A 142 -0.36 -3.85 -6.51
CA PHE A 142 0.86 -4.31 -7.20
C PHE A 142 1.79 -3.14 -7.58
N ALA A 143 1.26 -2.08 -8.17
CA ALA A 143 2.05 -0.93 -8.62
C ALA A 143 2.68 -0.16 -7.45
N LEU A 144 1.98 -0.03 -6.31
CA LEU A 144 2.53 0.52 -5.08
C LEU A 144 3.70 -0.33 -4.55
N ALA A 145 3.54 -1.65 -4.51
CA ALA A 145 4.60 -2.56 -4.10
C ALA A 145 5.80 -2.54 -5.05
N ALA A 146 5.59 -2.37 -6.36
CA ALA A 146 6.68 -2.26 -7.33
C ALA A 146 7.56 -1.02 -7.10
N LEU A 147 7.00 0.03 -6.52
CA LEU A 147 7.74 1.22 -6.08
C LEU A 147 8.32 1.09 -4.66
N ASN A 148 8.11 -0.05 -4.01
CA ASN A 148 8.39 -0.24 -2.58
C ASN A 148 7.77 0.86 -1.70
N ALA A 149 6.59 1.35 -2.10
CA ALA A 149 5.94 2.50 -1.49
C ALA A 149 4.61 2.08 -0.86
N LYS A 150 4.35 2.54 0.37
CA LYS A 150 3.08 2.35 1.08
C LYS A 150 2.56 0.90 1.07
N LEU A 151 3.43 -0.04 1.44
CA LEU A 151 3.12 -1.48 1.39
C LEU A 151 1.87 -1.89 2.19
N HIS A 152 1.49 -1.14 3.23
CA HIS A 152 0.22 -1.34 3.93
C HIS A 152 -0.99 -1.05 3.04
N GLU A 153 -1.00 0.10 2.35
CA GLU A 153 -2.06 0.47 1.40
C GLU A 153 -2.12 -0.54 0.25
N ALA A 154 -0.95 -0.99 -0.22
CA ALA A 154 -0.85 -2.01 -1.27
C ALA A 154 -1.49 -3.34 -0.85
N ARG A 155 -1.19 -3.81 0.37
CA ARG A 155 -1.75 -5.05 0.93
C ARG A 155 -3.27 -4.95 1.06
N ASP A 156 -3.75 -3.84 1.61
CA ASP A 156 -5.18 -3.66 1.89
C ASP A 156 -5.98 -3.58 0.59
N ALA A 157 -5.44 -2.95 -0.46
CA ALA A 157 -6.04 -2.93 -1.79
C ALA A 157 -6.12 -4.33 -2.42
N CYS A 158 -5.03 -5.11 -2.40
CA CYS A 158 -5.02 -6.48 -2.93
C CYS A 158 -5.96 -7.41 -2.14
N LYS A 159 -6.02 -7.27 -0.81
CA LYS A 159 -6.97 -8.04 0.02
C LYS A 159 -8.42 -7.72 -0.32
N LYS A 160 -8.76 -6.45 -0.47
CA LYS A 160 -10.10 -6.04 -0.89
C LYS A 160 -10.47 -6.63 -2.26
N ALA A 161 -9.53 -6.69 -3.21
CA ALA A 161 -9.78 -7.35 -4.50
C ALA A 161 -10.10 -8.85 -4.34
N LEU A 162 -9.39 -9.56 -3.46
CA LEU A 162 -9.63 -10.97 -3.15
C LEU A 162 -10.91 -11.23 -2.35
N GLU A 163 -11.38 -10.27 -1.54
CA GLU A 163 -12.71 -10.36 -0.90
C GLU A 163 -13.84 -10.37 -1.94
N MET A 164 -13.61 -9.75 -3.11
CA MET A 164 -14.58 -9.68 -4.20
C MET A 164 -14.45 -10.87 -5.16
N GLU A 165 -13.22 -11.27 -5.50
CA GLU A 165 -12.91 -12.37 -6.42
C GLU A 165 -11.84 -13.29 -5.81
N PHE A 166 -12.24 -14.11 -4.83
CA PHE A 166 -11.31 -14.96 -4.07
C PHE A 166 -10.58 -16.03 -4.90
N TYR A 167 -11.12 -16.38 -6.07
CA TYR A 167 -10.59 -17.40 -6.98
C TYR A 167 -9.62 -16.84 -8.04
N ASN A 168 -9.38 -15.52 -8.04
CA ASN A 168 -8.56 -14.90 -9.07
C ASN A 168 -7.06 -15.10 -8.79
N ALA A 169 -6.42 -15.94 -9.61
CA ALA A 169 -5.00 -16.28 -9.47
C ALA A 169 -4.06 -15.06 -9.52
N GLU A 170 -4.36 -14.10 -10.41
CA GLU A 170 -3.54 -12.90 -10.57
C GLU A 170 -3.55 -12.05 -9.29
N TYR A 171 -4.68 -12.01 -8.57
CA TYR A 171 -4.79 -11.22 -7.34
C TYR A 171 -4.05 -11.88 -6.18
N HIS A 172 -4.04 -13.21 -6.11
CA HIS A 172 -3.18 -13.95 -5.19
C HIS A 172 -1.70 -13.68 -5.49
N ALA A 173 -1.29 -13.71 -6.77
CA ALA A 173 0.07 -13.43 -7.17
C ALA A 173 0.48 -11.97 -6.87
N ASN A 174 -0.41 -11.00 -7.12
CA ASN A 174 -0.18 -9.59 -6.80
C ASN A 174 -0.03 -9.38 -5.29
N LEU A 175 -0.86 -10.02 -4.45
CA LEU A 175 -0.71 -9.98 -3.00
C LEU A 175 0.60 -10.64 -2.55
N GLY A 176 0.99 -11.76 -3.17
CA GLY A 176 2.28 -12.40 -2.93
C GLY A 176 3.45 -11.47 -3.22
N TYR A 177 3.38 -10.70 -4.32
CA TYR A 177 4.38 -9.69 -4.66
C TYR A 177 4.45 -8.56 -3.62
N VAL A 178 3.31 -8.10 -3.11
CA VAL A 178 3.27 -7.11 -2.01
C VAL A 178 3.99 -7.65 -0.77
N TYR A 179 3.70 -8.88 -0.35
CA TYR A 179 4.37 -9.48 0.82
C TYR A 179 5.86 -9.72 0.58
N HIS A 180 6.24 -10.10 -0.64
CA HIS A 180 7.65 -10.25 -1.01
C HIS A 180 8.40 -8.91 -0.85
N GLN A 181 7.83 -7.80 -1.35
CA GLN A 181 8.42 -6.48 -1.18
C GLN A 181 8.46 -6.03 0.29
N ALA A 182 7.51 -6.47 1.11
CA ALA A 182 7.53 -6.26 2.55
C ALA A 182 8.53 -7.15 3.33
N GLY A 183 9.27 -8.02 2.65
CA GLY A 183 10.21 -8.96 3.29
C GLY A 183 9.54 -10.18 3.95
N LEU A 184 8.22 -10.31 3.86
CA LEU A 184 7.44 -11.40 4.45
C LEU A 184 7.43 -12.61 3.51
N THR A 185 8.58 -13.30 3.47
CA THR A 185 8.87 -14.32 2.45
C THR A 185 7.98 -15.57 2.56
N SER A 186 7.64 -16.02 3.78
CA SER A 186 6.76 -17.18 3.98
C SER A 186 5.34 -16.90 3.50
N THR A 187 4.75 -15.77 3.89
CA THR A 187 3.40 -15.39 3.46
C THR A 187 3.35 -15.08 1.96
N ALA A 188 4.41 -14.49 1.40
CA ALA A 188 4.52 -14.30 -0.04
C ALA A 188 4.47 -15.63 -0.78
N ARG A 189 5.22 -16.63 -0.30
CA ARG A 189 5.23 -17.99 -0.85
C ARG A 189 3.85 -18.63 -0.82
N GLU A 190 3.13 -18.56 0.30
CA GLU A 190 1.76 -19.08 0.43
C GLU A 190 0.82 -18.44 -0.61
N CYS A 191 0.89 -17.12 -0.78
CA CYS A 191 0.08 -16.44 -1.80
C CYS A 191 0.42 -16.88 -3.23
N PHE A 192 1.70 -17.07 -3.56
CA PHE A 192 2.08 -17.57 -4.88
C PHE A 192 1.66 -19.04 -5.09
N GLU A 193 1.76 -19.88 -4.07
CA GLU A 193 1.28 -21.26 -4.13
C GLU A 193 -0.25 -21.30 -4.31
N GLU A 194 -0.98 -20.42 -3.64
CA GLU A 194 -2.42 -20.25 -3.83
C GLU A 194 -2.76 -19.79 -5.25
N ALA A 195 -2.01 -18.83 -5.81
CA ALA A 195 -2.18 -18.42 -7.21
C ALA A 195 -2.03 -19.60 -8.17
N LEU A 196 -1.05 -20.49 -7.95
CA LEU A 196 -0.83 -21.68 -8.78
C LEU A 196 -1.89 -22.78 -8.62
N LYS A 197 -2.71 -22.75 -7.56
CA LYS A 197 -3.88 -23.64 -7.45
C LYS A 197 -4.98 -23.22 -8.41
N TRP A 198 -5.15 -21.91 -8.62
CA TRP A 198 -6.18 -21.34 -9.49
C TRP A 198 -5.72 -21.23 -10.95
N ASP A 199 -4.46 -20.90 -11.18
CA ASP A 199 -3.82 -20.87 -12.50
C ASP A 199 -2.38 -21.40 -12.40
N ALA A 200 -2.19 -22.64 -12.85
CA ALA A 200 -0.89 -23.31 -12.82
C ALA A 200 0.17 -22.63 -13.71
N GLU A 201 -0.24 -21.79 -14.66
CA GLU A 201 0.65 -21.09 -15.58
C GLU A 201 0.93 -19.64 -15.14
N ASN A 202 0.46 -19.21 -13.96
CA ASN A 202 0.63 -17.83 -13.50
C ASN A 202 2.11 -17.43 -13.47
N ALA A 203 2.50 -16.59 -14.43
CA ALA A 203 3.89 -16.28 -14.71
C ALA A 203 4.58 -15.57 -13.54
N LEU A 204 3.85 -14.70 -12.83
CA LEU A 204 4.37 -13.98 -11.67
C LEU A 204 4.67 -14.96 -10.53
N ALA A 205 3.73 -15.83 -10.19
CA ALA A 205 3.91 -16.84 -9.16
C ALA A 205 5.04 -17.83 -9.50
N LEU A 206 5.08 -18.33 -10.74
CA LEU A 206 6.16 -19.22 -11.20
C LEU A 206 7.53 -18.55 -11.11
N LYS A 207 7.64 -17.29 -11.55
CA LYS A 207 8.89 -16.53 -11.48
C LYS A 207 9.38 -16.35 -10.04
N HIS A 208 8.49 -16.01 -9.11
CA HIS A 208 8.86 -15.76 -7.72
C HIS A 208 9.14 -17.04 -6.91
N LEU A 209 8.47 -18.16 -7.22
CA LEU A 209 8.72 -19.45 -6.55
C LEU A 209 9.92 -20.20 -7.14
N TYR A 210 10.06 -20.19 -8.47
CA TYR A 210 10.97 -21.09 -9.18
C TYR A 210 12.02 -20.39 -10.03
N GLY A 211 11.98 -19.06 -10.20
CA GLY A 211 12.98 -18.35 -11.00
C GLY A 211 14.43 -18.57 -10.52
N SER A 212 14.63 -18.78 -9.22
CA SER A 212 15.93 -19.18 -8.66
C SER A 212 16.24 -20.67 -8.88
N MET A 213 15.24 -21.54 -8.85
CA MET A 213 15.36 -23.00 -9.05
C MET A 213 15.64 -23.35 -10.50
N GLN A 214 15.00 -22.70 -11.48
CA GLN A 214 15.31 -22.86 -12.90
C GLN A 214 16.71 -22.37 -13.24
N LYS A 215 17.14 -21.24 -12.66
CA LYS A 215 18.51 -20.75 -12.83
C LYS A 215 19.53 -21.72 -12.21
N ARG A 216 19.27 -22.24 -11.00
CA ARG A 216 20.11 -23.27 -10.37
C ARG A 216 20.11 -24.58 -11.15
N ARG A 217 18.96 -25.02 -11.68
CA ARG A 217 18.82 -26.22 -12.52
C ARG A 217 19.57 -26.07 -13.84
N SER A 218 19.44 -24.94 -14.52
CA SER A 218 20.17 -24.65 -15.76
C SER A 218 21.69 -24.62 -15.53
N ILE A 219 22.14 -24.02 -14.42
CA ILE A 219 23.56 -24.05 -14.01
C ILE A 219 24.00 -25.49 -13.72
N LEU A 220 23.20 -26.28 -12.98
CA LEU A 220 23.45 -27.69 -12.70
C LEU A 220 23.50 -28.53 -13.97
N GLU A 221 22.56 -28.37 -14.90
CA GLU A 221 22.54 -29.04 -16.21
C GLU A 221 23.79 -28.69 -17.02
N SER A 222 24.23 -27.43 -16.99
CA SER A 222 25.46 -26.99 -17.66
C SER A 222 26.72 -27.62 -17.06
N ILE A 223 26.82 -27.69 -15.72
CA ILE A 223 27.93 -28.33 -15.00
C ILE A 223 27.95 -29.84 -15.26
N LEU A 224 26.78 -30.49 -15.20
CA LEU A 224 26.67 -31.93 -15.42
C LEU A 224 27.00 -32.28 -16.87
N SER A 225 26.54 -31.49 -17.85
CA SER A 225 26.91 -31.67 -19.25
C SER A 225 28.43 -31.53 -19.46
N PHE A 226 29.08 -30.56 -18.81
CA PHE A 226 30.55 -30.40 -18.84
C PHE A 226 31.27 -31.62 -18.24
N LEU A 227 30.68 -32.26 -17.24
CA LEU A 227 31.21 -33.45 -16.58
C LEU A 227 30.77 -34.78 -17.23
N GLY A 228 29.99 -34.75 -18.32
CA GLY A 228 29.45 -35.95 -18.97
C GLY A 228 28.36 -36.68 -18.15
N LEU A 229 27.72 -36.00 -17.21
CA LEU A 229 26.67 -36.51 -16.32
C LEU A 229 25.29 -35.93 -16.71
N SER A 230 24.21 -36.59 -16.29
CA SER A 230 22.82 -36.13 -16.51
C SER A 230 22.03 -36.09 -15.21
N LEU A 231 21.09 -35.16 -15.08
CA LEU A 231 20.18 -35.12 -13.93
C LEU A 231 19.28 -36.37 -13.89
N PRO A 232 19.01 -36.94 -12.71
CA PRO A 232 18.03 -38.00 -12.57
C PRO A 232 16.65 -37.46 -12.96
N ARG A 233 15.92 -38.19 -13.82
CA ARG A 233 14.53 -37.86 -14.14
C ARG A 233 13.71 -37.90 -12.86
N SER A 234 12.95 -36.84 -12.60
CA SER A 234 12.01 -36.81 -11.46
C SER A 234 11.10 -38.02 -11.55
N ALA A 235 11.10 -38.87 -10.52
CA ALA A 235 10.23 -40.03 -10.42
C ALA A 235 8.77 -39.57 -10.25
N GLY A 236 8.11 -39.26 -11.37
CA GLY A 236 6.68 -39.06 -11.45
C GLY A 236 5.98 -40.38 -11.77
N GLY A 237 5.36 -40.98 -10.75
CA GLY A 237 4.21 -41.89 -10.86
C GLY A 237 4.35 -43.15 -11.72
N SER A 238 4.82 -44.25 -11.12
CA SER A 238 4.34 -45.61 -11.47
C SER A 238 4.83 -46.64 -10.44
N ALA A 239 3.98 -46.94 -9.46
CA ALA A 239 3.94 -48.24 -8.81
C ALA A 239 2.45 -48.65 -8.89
N GLY A 240 1.98 -49.34 -9.91
CA GLY A 240 2.59 -50.51 -10.54
C GLY A 240 2.25 -51.73 -9.71
N LYS A 241 0.98 -52.18 -9.79
CA LYS A 241 0.49 -53.47 -9.32
C LYS A 241 1.53 -54.55 -9.65
N ARG A 242 2.01 -55.30 -8.64
CA ARG A 242 2.56 -56.64 -8.87
C ARG A 242 1.83 -57.65 -8.00
N ALA A 243 1.18 -58.56 -8.72
CA ALA A 243 0.57 -59.77 -8.23
C ALA A 243 1.61 -60.67 -7.54
N THR A 244 1.26 -61.19 -6.37
CA THR A 244 1.88 -62.40 -5.83
C THR A 244 0.91 -63.56 -6.08
N LYS A 245 1.16 -64.29 -7.17
CA LYS A 245 0.72 -65.68 -7.32
C LYS A 245 1.96 -66.54 -7.06
N VAL A 246 2.01 -67.19 -5.90
CA VAL A 246 2.93 -68.30 -5.67
C VAL A 246 2.06 -69.52 -5.39
N ARG A 247 2.14 -70.47 -6.32
CA ARG A 247 1.72 -71.85 -6.14
C ARG A 247 2.72 -72.54 -5.21
N SER A 248 2.18 -73.32 -4.28
CA SER A 248 2.67 -74.64 -3.88
C SER A 248 1.49 -75.38 -3.27
#